data_AF-A0AAD8TS33-F1
#
_entry.id   AF-A0AAD8TS33-F1
#
_cell.length_a   1.000
_cell.length_b   1.000
_cell.length_c   1.000
_cell.angle_alpha   90.00
_cell.angle_beta   90.00
_cell.angle_gamma   90.00
#
_symmetry.space_group_name_H-M   'P 1'
#
loop_
_entity.id
_entity.type
_entity.pdbx_description
1 polymer ?
#
loop_
_entity_poly.entity_id
_entity_poly.type
_entity_poly.pdbx_seq_one_letter_code
_entity_poly.pdbx_strand_id
1 'polypeptide(L)' 'MGRPPVVVIRRALGEALVHYYPLAGRLREVEGRKLVVDCTGEGVLFVEADTDVRLAELERGAGPYKVRICELAMPF' A
#
# COMPACT_ATOMS: atom_id res chain seq x y z
N MET A 1 9.91 15.31 -18.72
CA MET A 1 10.21 15.08 -17.30
C MET A 1 8.95 14.47 -16.67
N GLY A 2 8.97 13.19 -16.33
CA GLY A 2 7.79 12.45 -15.84
C GLY A 2 7.52 12.71 -14.35
N ARG A 3 6.26 12.52 -13.91
CA ARG A 3 5.95 12.47 -12.47
C ARG A 3 6.67 11.28 -11.84
N PRO A 4 7.11 11.36 -10.58
CA PRO A 4 7.62 10.20 -9.86
C PRO A 4 6.60 9.05 -9.91
N PRO A 5 7.00 7.79 -10.19
CA PRO A 5 6.07 6.66 -10.29
C PRO A 5 5.18 6.50 -9.06
N VAL A 6 5.73 6.77 -7.86
CA VAL A 6 4.99 6.74 -6.60
C VAL A 6 3.75 7.64 -6.62
N VAL A 7 3.84 8.82 -7.22
CA VAL A 7 2.72 9.78 -7.30
C VAL A 7 1.63 9.25 -8.24
N VAL A 8 2.03 8.63 -9.34
CA VAL A 8 1.10 8.06 -10.34
C VAL A 8 0.37 6.86 -9.76
N ILE A 9 1.10 5.92 -9.14
CA ILE A 9 0.53 4.72 -8.53
C ILE A 9 -0.39 5.09 -7.37
N ARG A 10 0.05 5.98 -6.48
CA ARG A 10 -0.75 6.46 -5.35
C ARG A 10 -2.07 7.08 -5.84
N ARG A 11 -2.02 7.92 -6.88
CA ARG A 11 -3.23 8.50 -7.45
C ARG A 11 -4.16 7.45 -8.07
N ALA A 12 -3.62 6.57 -8.90
CA ALA A 12 -4.40 5.52 -9.57
C ALA A 12 -5.06 4.57 -8.54
N LEU A 13 -4.36 4.26 -7.45
CA LEU A 13 -4.90 3.43 -6.37
C LEU A 13 -6.06 4.15 -5.65
N GLY A 14 -5.93 5.45 -5.38
CA GLY A 14 -7.02 6.24 -4.80
C GLY A 14 -8.27 6.24 -5.68
N GLU A 15 -8.10 6.47 -7.00
CA GLU A 15 -9.20 6.41 -7.98
C GLU A 15 -9.83 5.01 -8.04
N ALA A 16 -9.04 3.94 -8.01
CA ALA A 16 -9.55 2.56 -8.00
C ALA A 16 -10.33 2.24 -6.71
N LEU A 17 -9.85 2.69 -5.55
CA LEU A 17 -10.49 2.38 -4.28
C LEU A 17 -11.85 3.05 -4.10
N VAL A 18 -12.21 4.08 -4.88
CA VAL A 18 -13.59 4.57 -4.94
C VAL A 18 -14.54 3.46 -5.40
N HIS A 19 -14.14 2.69 -6.41
CA HIS A 19 -14.92 1.57 -6.93
C HIS A 19 -14.80 0.31 -6.06
N TYR A 20 -13.67 0.14 -5.38
CA TYR A 20 -13.37 -0.99 -4.50
C TYR A 20 -13.32 -0.56 -3.02
N TYR A 21 -14.25 0.28 -2.59
CA TYR A 21 -14.25 0.89 -1.26
C TYR A 21 -14.12 -0.09 -0.08
N PRO A 22 -14.62 -1.35 -0.12
CA PRO A 22 -14.42 -2.27 1.01
C PRO A 22 -12.96 -2.63 1.25
N LEU A 23 -12.11 -2.57 0.23
CA LEU A 23 -10.67 -2.85 0.38
C LEU A 23 -9.94 -1.81 1.23
N ALA A 24 -10.56 -0.64 1.40
CA ALA A 24 -10.02 0.46 2.19
C ALA A 24 -10.55 0.50 3.63
N GLY A 25 -11.44 -0.42 3.99
CA GLY A 25 -12.00 -0.52 5.34
C GLY A 25 -11.12 -1.31 6.31
N ARG A 26 -11.71 -1.64 7.47
CA ARG A 26 -11.10 -2.52 8.47
C ARG A 26 -12.00 -3.72 8.73
N LEU A 27 -11.40 -4.89 8.86
CA LEU A 27 -12.14 -6.09 9.21
C LEU A 27 -12.48 -6.08 10.69
N ARG A 28 -13.74 -6.36 11.01
CA ARG A 28 -14.26 -6.53 12.36
C ARG A 28 -15.04 -7.84 12.43
N GLU A 29 -14.84 -8.58 13.51
CA GLU A 29 -15.64 -9.77 13.78
C GLU A 29 -16.96 -9.39 14.47
N VAL A 30 -18.05 -10.02 14.05
CA VAL A 30 -19.37 -9.93 14.69
C VAL A 30 -19.83 -11.31 15.17
N GLU A 31 -20.94 -11.34 15.90
CA GLU A 31 -21.50 -12.59 16.43
C GLU A 31 -21.60 -13.69 15.37
N GLY A 32 -21.30 -14.92 15.78
CA GLY A 32 -21.30 -16.09 14.90
C GLY A 32 -20.04 -16.22 14.03
N ARG A 33 -18.90 -15.62 14.43
CA ARG A 33 -17.61 -15.66 13.70
C ARG A 33 -17.69 -15.11 12.29
N LYS A 34 -18.57 -14.14 12.07
CA LYS A 34 -18.74 -13.50 10.78
C LYS A 34 -17.86 -12.27 10.72
N LEU A 35 -17.16 -12.07 9.61
CA LEU A 35 -16.37 -10.86 9.38
C LEU A 35 -17.20 -9.83 8.62
N VAL A 36 -17.15 -8.59 9.07
CA VAL A 36 -17.70 -7.41 8.40
C VAL A 36 -16.59 -6.41 8.16
N VAL A 37 -16.80 -5.51 7.20
CA VAL A 37 -15.85 -4.45 6.87
C VAL A 37 -16.44 -3.11 7.31
N ASP A 38 -15.77 -2.43 8.22
CA ASP A 38 -16.07 -1.04 8.55
C ASP A 38 -15.37 -0.12 7.54
N CYS A 39 -16.17 0.56 6.73
CA CYS A 39 -15.68 1.48 5.70
C CYS A 39 -15.68 2.92 6.26
N THR A 40 -14.67 3.25 7.07
CA THR A 40 -14.56 4.56 7.76
C THR A 40 -13.93 5.66 6.90
N GLY A 41 -13.44 5.34 5.70
CA GLY A 41 -12.69 6.28 4.88
C GLY A 41 -11.27 6.55 5.38
N GLU A 42 -10.76 5.75 6.32
CA GLU A 42 -9.40 5.88 6.86
C GLU A 42 -8.27 5.65 5.85
N GLY A 43 -8.57 5.01 4.71
CA GLY A 43 -7.53 4.72 3.73
C GLY A 43 -6.91 3.34 3.85
N VAL A 44 -6.02 3.08 2.90
CA VAL A 44 -5.07 1.96 2.93
C VAL A 44 -3.68 2.47 3.30
N LEU A 45 -2.88 1.58 3.88
CA LEU A 45 -1.46 1.82 4.04
C LEU A 45 -0.78 1.67 2.66
N PHE A 46 -0.08 2.72 2.22
CA PHE A 46 0.75 2.67 1.04
C PHE A 46 2.20 2.94 1.47
N VAL A 47 3.12 2.09 1.03
CA VAL A 47 4.52 2.17 1.48
C VAL A 47 5.41 2.28 0.26
N GLU A 48 6.21 3.35 0.23
CA GLU A 48 7.29 3.49 -0.74
C GLU A 48 8.58 2.96 -0.12
N ALA A 49 9.32 2.17 -0.87
CA ALA A 49 10.61 1.64 -0.45
C ALA A 49 11.66 1.89 -1.52
N ASP A 50 12.83 2.36 -1.10
CA ASP A 50 13.95 2.67 -1.98
C ASP A 50 15.24 1.99 -1.48
N THR A 51 16.06 1.53 -2.43
CA THR A 51 17.33 0.85 -2.15
C THR A 51 18.30 1.02 -3.31
N ASP A 52 19.59 1.16 -3.00
CA ASP A 52 20.66 1.38 -3.98
C ASP A 52 21.12 0.09 -4.70
N VAL A 53 20.28 -0.96 -4.76
CA VAL A 53 20.63 -2.25 -5.38
C VAL A 53 19.72 -2.58 -6.55
N ARG A 54 20.24 -3.38 -7.49
CA ARG A 54 19.46 -3.82 -8.65
C ARG A 54 18.48 -4.91 -8.23
N LEU A 55 17.32 -4.98 -8.91
CA LEU A 55 16.32 -6.02 -8.66
C LEU A 55 16.93 -7.44 -8.75
N ALA A 56 17.76 -7.71 -9.75
CA ALA A 56 18.44 -8.99 -9.91
C ALA A 56 19.37 -9.34 -8.73
N GLU A 57 19.94 -8.35 -8.05
CA GLU A 57 20.76 -8.57 -6.85
C GLU A 57 19.89 -8.91 -5.64
N LEU A 58 18.74 -8.25 -5.49
CA LEU A 58 17.75 -8.53 -4.46
C LEU A 58 17.20 -9.96 -4.58
N GLU A 59 16.87 -10.41 -5.80
CA GLU A 59 16.37 -11.76 -6.09
C GLU A 59 17.36 -12.86 -5.69
N ARG A 60 18.66 -12.58 -5.76
CA ARG A 60 19.72 -13.53 -5.38
C ARG A 60 19.90 -13.64 -3.86
N GLY A 61 19.29 -12.77 -3.06
CA GLY A 61 19.44 -12.76 -1.60
C GLY A 61 20.89 -12.53 -1.14
N ALA A 62 21.72 -11.97 -2.01
CA ALA A 62 23.12 -11.65 -1.75
C ALA A 62 23.27 -10.38 -0.88
N GLY A 63 23.16 -10.54 0.44
CA GLY A 63 23.70 -9.61 1.44
C GLY A 63 22.67 -8.81 2.24
N PRO A 64 23.13 -8.03 3.24
CA PRO A 64 22.28 -7.12 3.99
C PRO A 64 22.01 -5.85 3.17
N TYR A 65 20.80 -5.75 2.59
CA TYR A 65 20.36 -4.54 1.88
C TYR A 65 19.80 -3.51 2.85
N LYS A 66 20.19 -2.25 2.69
CA LYS A 66 19.59 -1.14 3.43
C LYS A 66 18.40 -0.61 2.64
N VAL A 67 17.21 -1.06 3.00
CA VAL A 67 15.95 -0.55 2.43
C VAL A 67 15.46 0.63 3.25
N ARG A 68 15.20 1.76 2.61
CA ARG A 68 14.52 2.91 3.23
C ARG A 68 13.02 2.75 3.03
N ILE A 69 12.27 2.67 4.11
CA ILE A 69 10.81 2.64 4.10
C ILE A 69 10.28 4.05 4.33
N CYS A 70 9.38 4.49 3.46
CA CYS A 70 8.59 5.71 3.58
C CYS A 70 7.12 5.32 3.70
N GLU A 71 6.57 5.42 4.91
CA GLU A 71 5.14 5.19 5.13
C GLU A 71 4.33 6.37 4.60
N LEU A 72 3.35 6.07 3.74
CA LEU A 72 2.42 7.04 3.19
C LEU A 72 1.00 6.58 3.54
N ALA A 73 0.39 7.24 4.53
CA ALA A 73 -1.05 7.11 4.72
C ALA A 73 -1.75 7.70 3.48
N MET A 74 -2.66 6.93 2.88
CA MET A 74 -3.50 7.42 1.80
C MET A 74 -4.86 7.85 2.37
N PRO A 75 -5.06 9.14 2.69
CA PRO A 75 -6.39 9.63 3.06
C PRO A 75 -7.31 9.55 1.83
N PHE A 76 -8.60 9.30 2.08
CA PHE A 76 -9.67 9.55 1.12
C PHE A 76 -10.13 11.01 1.16
#